data_AF-D7EIN3-F1
#
_entry.id   AF-D7EIN3-F1
#
_cell.length_a   1.000
_cell.length_b   1.000
_cell.length_c   1.000
_cell.angle_alpha   90.00
_cell.angle_beta   90.00
_cell.angle_gamma   90.00
#
_symmetry.space_group_name_H-M   'P 1'
#
loop_
_entity.id
_entity.type
_entity.pdbx_description
1 polymer ?
#
loop_
_entity_poly.entity_id
_entity_poly.type
_entity_poly.pdbx_seq_one_letter_code
_entity_poly.pdbx_strand_id
1 'polypeptide(L)'
;MVELSKKLRQRIEDEFVGFTCSNLFKKLPADEVSKIKNECCTWYKNVLDYIETKYELKDSRLDLFKPFSLQDDSFSYASMVKIIENFKIDSFFDMDQLYEEVCKVKEVVKAAVQNKDLTALQKWHNIFKDNQDFANLQKLFSFMASIPVSNAATERVFSQANIIWSETRNRLTLEHVKAEIQIKTNFNMACSEFYNYVIKNKAMLKAAKSNEKYNFNKK
;
A
#
# COMPACT_ATOMS: atom_id res chain seq x y z
N MET A 1 -14.15 -3.18 2.82
CA MET A 1 -14.64 -4.55 2.52
C MET A 1 -15.39 -5.17 3.68
N VAL A 2 -14.87 -5.13 4.92
CA VAL A 2 -15.55 -5.63 6.13
C VAL A 2 -16.97 -5.06 6.32
N GLU A 3 -17.11 -3.73 6.25
CA GLU A 3 -18.40 -3.04 6.38
C GLU A 3 -19.40 -3.43 5.28
N LEU A 4 -18.92 -3.68 4.06
CA LEU A 4 -19.76 -4.13 2.95
C LEU A 4 -20.25 -5.56 3.19
N SER A 5 -19.39 -6.48 3.64
CA SER A 5 -19.78 -7.85 4.00
C SER A 5 -20.85 -7.85 5.10
N LYS A 6 -20.67 -7.03 6.15
CA LYS A 6 -21.68 -6.87 7.21
C LYS A 6 -23.03 -6.41 6.67
N LYS A 7 -23.05 -5.40 5.80
CA LYS A 7 -24.28 -4.90 5.16
C LYS A 7 -24.94 -5.94 4.26
N LEU A 8 -24.16 -6.75 3.55
CA LEU A 8 -24.69 -7.81 2.69
C LEU A 8 -25.31 -8.95 3.51
N ARG A 9 -24.69 -9.33 4.63
CA ARG A 9 -25.24 -10.32 5.56
C ARG A 9 -26.57 -9.86 6.14
N GLN A 10 -26.65 -8.61 6.61
CA GLN A 10 -27.90 -8.03 7.10
C GLN A 10 -28.99 -8.03 6.03
N ARG A 11 -28.66 -7.68 4.78
CA ARG A 11 -29.64 -7.69 3.67
C ARG A 11 -30.16 -9.09 3.34
N ILE A 12 -29.34 -10.13 3.52
CA ILE A 12 -29.79 -11.53 3.37
C ILE A 12 -30.75 -11.89 4.50
N GLU A 13 -30.41 -11.55 5.74
CA GLU A 13 -31.26 -11.80 6.92
C GLU A 13 -32.61 -11.07 6.81
N ASP A 14 -32.60 -9.83 6.32
CA ASP A 14 -33.80 -9.01 6.16
C ASP A 14 -34.59 -9.31 4.88
N GLU A 15 -34.13 -10.25 4.03
CA GLU A 15 -34.65 -10.47 2.67
C GLU A 15 -34.81 -9.16 1.86
N PHE A 16 -33.85 -8.26 2.01
CA PHE A 16 -33.97 -6.89 1.52
C PHE A 16 -33.89 -6.83 -0.01
N VAL A 17 -34.91 -6.26 -0.67
CA VAL A 17 -34.93 -6.06 -2.14
C VAL A 17 -34.99 -4.59 -2.57
N GLY A 18 -34.99 -3.67 -1.60
CA GLY A 18 -35.15 -2.23 -1.83
C GLY A 18 -36.61 -1.76 -1.87
N PHE A 19 -36.86 -0.54 -1.40
CA PHE A 19 -38.21 0.00 -1.18
C PHE A 19 -39.09 0.05 -2.44
N THR A 20 -38.52 0.46 -3.57
CA THR A 20 -39.23 0.50 -4.85
C THR A 20 -39.70 -0.89 -5.28
N CYS A 21 -38.84 -1.90 -5.13
CA CYS A 21 -39.16 -3.29 -5.45
C CYS A 21 -40.24 -3.84 -4.50
N SER A 22 -40.10 -3.58 -3.19
CA SER A 22 -41.13 -3.95 -2.19
C SER A 22 -42.50 -3.34 -2.50
N ASN A 23 -42.57 -2.13 -3.06
CA ASN A 23 -43.83 -1.52 -3.47
C ASN A 23 -44.44 -2.16 -4.72
N LEU A 24 -43.61 -2.68 -5.64
CA LEU A 24 -44.07 -3.42 -6.81
C LEU A 24 -44.60 -4.80 -6.42
N PHE A 25 -44.05 -5.44 -5.39
CA PHE A 25 -44.52 -6.73 -4.87
C PHE A 25 -45.99 -6.72 -4.43
N LYS A 26 -46.53 -5.56 -4.03
CA LYS A 26 -47.96 -5.40 -3.69
C LYS A 26 -48.89 -5.69 -4.88
N LYS A 27 -48.37 -5.66 -6.11
CA LYS A 27 -49.11 -5.83 -7.36
C LYS A 27 -48.83 -7.18 -8.04
N LEU A 28 -47.97 -8.02 -7.47
CA LEU A 28 -47.51 -9.26 -8.07
C LEU A 28 -48.06 -10.48 -7.33
N PRO A 29 -48.24 -11.62 -8.02
CA PRO A 29 -48.52 -12.91 -7.42
C PRO A 29 -47.45 -13.32 -6.38
N ALA A 30 -47.86 -14.05 -5.35
CA ALA A 30 -46.98 -14.42 -4.24
C ALA A 30 -45.80 -15.31 -4.67
N ASP A 31 -46.02 -16.18 -5.64
CA ASP A 31 -45.00 -17.07 -6.23
C ASP A 31 -43.92 -16.29 -6.98
N GLU A 32 -44.30 -15.27 -7.75
CA GLU A 32 -43.34 -14.37 -8.41
C GLU A 32 -42.54 -13.56 -7.40
N VAL A 33 -43.19 -13.04 -6.35
CA VAL A 33 -42.51 -12.30 -5.27
C VAL A 33 -41.48 -13.18 -4.56
N SER A 34 -41.84 -14.42 -4.23
CA SER A 34 -40.92 -15.38 -3.62
C SER A 34 -39.74 -15.72 -4.53
N LYS A 35 -39.99 -15.86 -5.84
CA LYS A 35 -38.92 -16.11 -6.81
C LYS A 35 -37.94 -14.94 -6.88
N ILE A 36 -38.43 -13.71 -6.99
CA ILE A 36 -37.57 -12.50 -7.06
C ILE A 36 -36.75 -12.34 -5.77
N LYS A 37 -37.37 -12.53 -4.59
CA LYS A 37 -36.65 -12.52 -3.31
C LYS A 37 -35.51 -13.54 -3.28
N ASN A 38 -35.77 -14.76 -3.74
CA ASN A 38 -34.75 -15.81 -3.81
C ASN A 38 -33.60 -15.44 -4.77
N GLU A 39 -33.91 -14.85 -5.92
CA GLU A 39 -32.89 -14.37 -6.86
C GLU A 39 -32.03 -13.26 -6.24
N CYS A 40 -32.63 -12.27 -5.57
CA CYS A 40 -31.90 -11.22 -4.86
C CYS A 40 -31.02 -11.78 -3.73
N CYS A 41 -31.55 -12.70 -2.91
CA CYS A 41 -30.78 -13.37 -1.87
C CYS A 41 -29.62 -14.18 -2.45
N THR A 42 -29.84 -14.86 -3.57
CA THR A 42 -28.78 -15.60 -4.29
C THR A 42 -27.71 -14.65 -4.80
N TRP A 43 -28.09 -13.49 -5.34
CA TRP A 43 -27.13 -12.47 -5.75
C TRP A 43 -26.29 -11.97 -4.58
N TYR A 44 -26.89 -11.63 -3.44
CA TYR A 44 -26.12 -11.21 -2.26
C TYR A 44 -25.15 -12.29 -1.78
N LYS A 45 -25.58 -13.55 -1.77
CA LYS A 45 -24.73 -14.70 -1.40
C LYS A 45 -23.54 -14.85 -2.35
N ASN A 46 -23.76 -14.75 -3.65
CA ASN A 46 -22.69 -14.83 -4.65
C ASN A 46 -21.68 -13.68 -4.50
N VAL A 47 -22.15 -12.47 -4.22
CA VAL A 47 -21.27 -11.32 -3.95
C VAL A 47 -20.47 -11.52 -2.66
N LEU A 48 -21.11 -12.02 -1.60
CA LEU A 48 -20.44 -12.36 -0.35
C LEU A 48 -19.37 -13.43 -0.54
N ASP A 49 -19.69 -14.51 -1.25
CA ASP A 49 -18.76 -15.60 -1.57
C ASP A 49 -17.56 -15.10 -2.39
N TYR A 50 -17.81 -14.28 -3.41
CA TYR A 50 -16.75 -13.64 -4.18
C TYR A 50 -15.83 -12.79 -3.28
N ILE A 51 -16.42 -11.97 -2.41
CA ILE A 51 -15.65 -11.09 -1.53
C ILE A 51 -14.82 -11.91 -0.54
N GLU A 52 -15.41 -12.93 0.08
CA GLU A 52 -14.75 -13.76 1.10
C GLU A 52 -13.66 -14.66 0.50
N THR A 53 -13.86 -15.13 -0.72
CA THR A 53 -12.87 -15.95 -1.43
C THR A 53 -11.72 -15.12 -1.98
N LYS A 54 -11.99 -13.90 -2.47
CA LYS A 54 -10.98 -13.06 -3.15
C LYS A 54 -10.26 -12.09 -2.23
N TYR A 55 -10.85 -11.76 -1.08
CA TYR A 55 -10.27 -10.82 -0.13
C TYR A 55 -10.21 -11.45 1.26
N GLU A 56 -9.03 -11.45 1.87
CA GLU A 56 -8.88 -11.77 3.30
C GLU A 56 -9.67 -10.71 4.10
N LEU A 57 -10.91 -11.02 4.48
CA LEU A 57 -11.79 -10.11 5.23
C LEU A 57 -11.44 -10.01 6.72
N LYS A 58 -10.48 -10.80 7.20
CA LYS A 58 -9.93 -10.75 8.55
C LYS A 58 -8.57 -10.06 8.52
N ASP A 59 -8.28 -9.32 9.60
CA ASP A 59 -7.04 -8.61 9.91
C ASP A 59 -6.03 -8.58 8.78
N SER A 60 -5.94 -7.43 8.11
CA SER A 60 -4.95 -7.24 7.06
C SER A 60 -3.59 -7.60 7.64
N ARG A 61 -2.74 -8.34 6.93
CA ARG A 61 -1.35 -8.54 7.37
C ARG A 61 -0.62 -7.22 7.62
N LEU A 62 -1.14 -6.12 7.06
CA LEU A 62 -0.68 -4.77 7.31
C LEU A 62 -1.09 -4.21 8.68
N ASP A 63 -2.15 -4.73 9.30
CA ASP A 63 -2.53 -4.38 10.68
C ASP A 63 -1.42 -4.75 11.67
N LEU A 64 -0.57 -5.74 11.33
CA LEU A 64 0.62 -6.06 12.11
C LEU A 64 1.59 -4.88 12.21
N PHE A 65 1.57 -3.94 11.25
CA PHE A 65 2.42 -2.75 11.25
C PHE A 65 1.83 -1.54 12.01
N LYS A 66 0.64 -1.66 12.62
CA LYS A 66 0.08 -0.60 13.50
C LYS A 66 1.07 -0.02 14.52
N PRO A 67 1.95 -0.80 15.17
CA PRO A 67 3.00 -0.28 16.04
C PRO A 67 3.89 0.81 15.42
N PHE A 68 4.13 0.74 14.11
CA PHE A 68 4.95 1.73 13.40
C PHE A 68 4.17 2.99 13.00
N SER A 69 2.83 2.99 13.11
CA SER A 69 2.01 4.17 12.83
C SER A 69 2.19 5.29 13.88
N LEU A 70 2.70 4.94 15.07
CA LEU A 70 2.90 5.87 16.20
C LEU A 70 1.62 6.66 16.55
N GLN A 71 0.47 5.98 16.48
CA GLN A 71 -0.84 6.52 16.83
C GLN A 71 -1.29 6.14 18.25
N ASP A 72 -0.71 5.08 18.81
CA ASP A 72 -0.98 4.57 20.14
C ASP A 72 0.30 3.95 20.76
N ASP A 73 0.18 3.45 21.99
CA ASP A 73 1.27 2.81 22.72
C ASP A 73 1.47 1.31 22.36
N SER A 74 1.03 0.86 21.18
CA SER A 74 1.19 -0.54 20.75
C SER A 74 2.63 -0.93 20.36
N PHE A 75 3.56 0.02 20.36
CA PHE A 75 4.97 -0.22 20.06
C PHE A 75 5.66 -1.04 21.15
N SER A 76 5.98 -2.30 20.83
CA SER A 76 6.60 -3.24 21.75
C SER A 76 7.45 -4.29 21.02
N TYR A 77 8.38 -4.92 21.75
CA TYR A 77 9.20 -6.01 21.21
C TYR A 77 8.33 -7.20 20.77
N ALA A 78 7.31 -7.56 21.56
CA ALA A 78 6.36 -8.61 21.20
C ALA A 78 5.64 -8.32 19.88
N SER A 79 5.35 -7.05 19.58
CA SER A 79 4.79 -6.65 18.29
C SER A 79 5.79 -6.84 17.15
N MET A 80 7.08 -6.55 17.36
CA MET A 80 8.13 -6.77 16.35
C MET A 80 8.31 -8.26 16.05
N VAL A 81 8.34 -9.11 17.08
CA VAL A 81 8.40 -10.57 16.94
C VAL A 81 7.24 -11.09 16.09
N LYS A 82 6.00 -10.66 16.40
CA LYS A 82 4.82 -11.03 15.61
C LYS A 82 4.95 -10.66 14.13
N ILE A 83 5.48 -9.48 13.82
CA ILE A 83 5.72 -9.05 12.44
C ILE A 83 6.73 -10.00 11.78
N ILE A 84 7.88 -10.19 12.40
CA ILE A 84 8.98 -10.99 11.85
C ILE A 84 8.54 -12.44 11.58
N GLU A 85 7.82 -13.07 12.52
CA GLU A 85 7.30 -14.44 12.39
C GLU A 85 6.24 -14.55 11.28
N ASN A 86 5.31 -13.60 11.19
CA ASN A 86 4.24 -13.64 10.18
C ASN A 86 4.77 -13.43 8.76
N PHE A 87 5.81 -12.61 8.60
CA PHE A 87 6.46 -12.40 7.31
C PHE A 87 7.60 -13.41 7.02
N LYS A 88 7.97 -14.26 7.99
CA LYS A 88 9.05 -15.27 7.87
C LYS A 88 10.38 -14.65 7.46
N ILE A 89 10.76 -13.58 8.14
CA ILE A 89 11.98 -12.78 7.85
C ILE A 89 12.99 -12.83 9.00
N ASP A 90 12.85 -13.77 9.92
CA ASP A 90 13.69 -13.94 11.12
C ASP A 90 15.18 -14.04 10.79
N SER A 91 15.56 -14.69 9.70
CA SER A 91 16.96 -14.85 9.28
C SER A 91 17.71 -13.53 8.99
N PHE A 92 17.00 -12.40 8.87
CA PHE A 92 17.61 -11.10 8.55
C PHE A 92 17.90 -10.23 9.79
N PHE A 93 17.48 -10.66 10.98
CA PHE A 93 17.52 -9.87 12.20
C PHE A 93 18.30 -10.59 13.30
N ASP A 94 19.04 -9.80 14.07
CA ASP A 94 19.50 -10.21 15.38
C ASP A 94 18.39 -9.87 16.39
N MET A 95 17.72 -10.89 16.92
CA MET A 95 16.54 -10.74 17.78
C MET A 95 16.90 -10.20 19.16
N ASP A 96 18.07 -10.57 19.70
CA ASP A 96 18.54 -10.10 20.99
C ASP A 96 18.94 -8.61 20.89
N GLN A 97 19.65 -8.25 19.82
CA GLN A 97 19.97 -6.85 19.55
C GLN A 97 18.69 -6.03 19.30
N LEU A 98 17.71 -6.57 18.56
CA LEU A 98 16.42 -5.91 18.34
C LEU A 98 15.68 -5.64 19.65
N TYR A 99 15.74 -6.55 20.62
CA TYR A 99 15.15 -6.31 21.95
C TYR A 99 15.79 -5.10 22.64
N GLU A 100 17.11 -5.02 22.66
CA GLU A 100 17.85 -3.89 23.23
C GLU A 100 17.51 -2.57 22.52
N GLU A 101 17.46 -2.59 21.19
CA GLU A 101 17.05 -1.45 20.36
C GLU A 101 15.64 -0.96 20.72
N VAL A 102 14.69 -1.88 20.86
CA VAL A 102 13.30 -1.56 21.21
C VAL A 102 13.22 -0.97 22.61
N CYS A 103 13.93 -1.52 23.58
CA CYS A 103 14.01 -0.99 24.95
C CYS A 103 14.52 0.45 24.98
N LYS A 104 15.61 0.73 24.25
CA LYS A 104 16.21 2.07 24.17
C LYS A 104 15.30 3.10 23.49
N VAL A 105 14.64 2.73 22.40
CA VAL A 105 13.84 3.67 21.61
C VAL A 105 12.44 3.91 22.21
N LYS A 106 11.98 3.06 23.12
CA LYS A 106 10.59 3.04 23.63
C LYS A 106 10.14 4.39 24.18
N GLU A 107 10.96 5.05 24.98
CA GLU A 107 10.61 6.34 25.57
C GLU A 107 10.60 7.48 24.53
N VAL A 108 11.51 7.42 23.54
CA VAL A 108 11.53 8.35 22.40
C VAL A 108 10.27 8.18 21.55
N VAL A 109 9.86 6.93 21.31
CA VAL A 109 8.64 6.58 20.59
C VAL A 109 7.41 7.13 21.32
N LYS A 110 7.28 6.94 22.64
CA LYS A 110 6.18 7.50 23.43
C LYS A 110 6.09 9.02 23.30
N ALA A 111 7.22 9.72 23.39
CA ALA A 111 7.25 11.16 23.18
C ALA A 111 6.82 11.55 21.75
N ALA A 112 7.24 10.78 20.73
CA ALA A 112 6.86 10.99 19.35
C ALA A 112 5.36 10.76 19.10
N VAL A 113 4.70 9.83 19.79
CA VAL A 113 3.25 9.60 19.69
C VAL A 113 2.46 10.86 20.06
N GLN A 114 2.92 11.62 21.06
CA GLN A 114 2.26 12.85 21.52
C GLN A 114 2.36 14.00 20.52
N ASN A 115 3.35 14.00 19.64
CA ASN A 115 3.51 15.02 18.61
C ASN A 115 2.54 14.77 17.44
N LYS A 116 1.48 15.58 17.33
CA LYS A 116 0.46 15.44 16.27
C LYS A 116 0.78 16.20 14.99
N ASP A 117 1.81 17.04 15.00
CA ASP A 117 2.17 17.90 13.85
C ASP A 117 2.97 17.13 12.79
N LEU A 118 3.56 15.99 13.17
CA LEU A 118 4.39 15.17 12.29
C LEU A 118 3.69 13.89 11.85
N THR A 119 3.91 13.51 10.60
CA THR A 119 3.53 12.18 10.09
C THR A 119 4.40 11.08 10.72
N ALA A 120 3.91 9.84 10.72
CA ALA A 120 4.68 8.68 11.21
C ALA A 120 6.06 8.57 10.55
N LEU A 121 6.14 8.79 9.23
CA LEU A 121 7.40 8.75 8.49
C LEU A 121 8.39 9.83 8.96
N GLN A 122 7.92 11.05 9.21
CA GLN A 122 8.75 12.14 9.73
C GLN A 122 9.24 11.84 11.15
N LYS A 123 8.38 11.27 12.01
CA LYS A 123 8.77 10.84 13.36
C LYS A 123 9.88 9.80 13.31
N TRP A 124 9.72 8.75 12.52
CA TRP A 124 10.74 7.72 12.34
C TRP A 124 12.02 8.25 11.71
N HIS A 125 11.91 9.15 10.73
CA HIS A 125 13.08 9.83 10.18
C HIS A 125 13.86 10.56 11.28
N ASN A 126 13.20 11.33 12.14
CA ASN A 126 13.86 12.04 13.23
C ASN A 126 14.49 11.09 14.27
N ILE A 127 13.86 9.94 14.55
CA ILE A 127 14.42 8.91 15.44
C ILE A 127 15.70 8.31 14.86
N PHE A 128 15.76 8.08 13.56
CA PHE A 128 16.86 7.38 12.90
C PHE A 128 17.97 8.28 12.38
N LYS A 129 17.70 9.57 12.13
CA LYS A 129 18.58 10.49 11.40
C LYS A 129 20.01 10.52 11.92
N ASP A 130 20.20 10.44 13.23
CA ASP A 130 21.50 10.61 13.90
C ASP A 130 21.90 9.38 14.74
N ASN A 131 21.21 8.24 14.60
CA ASN A 131 21.36 7.13 15.54
C ASN A 131 21.56 5.79 14.83
N GLN A 132 22.81 5.32 14.78
CA GLN A 132 23.17 4.03 14.20
C GLN A 132 22.86 2.84 15.12
N ASP A 133 22.51 3.11 16.38
CA ASP A 133 22.24 2.07 17.38
C ASP A 133 21.01 1.21 17.07
N PHE A 134 20.18 1.61 16.09
CA PHE A 134 18.88 0.98 15.79
C PHE A 134 18.88 0.20 14.47
N ALA A 135 19.96 -0.52 14.17
CA ALA A 135 20.14 -1.17 12.86
C ALA A 135 19.03 -2.20 12.55
N ASN A 136 18.63 -3.04 13.50
CA ASN A 136 17.58 -4.05 13.28
C ASN A 136 16.21 -3.40 13.16
N LEU A 137 15.91 -2.40 13.98
CA LEU A 137 14.66 -1.66 13.93
C LEU A 137 14.53 -0.84 12.63
N GLN A 138 15.63 -0.22 12.17
CA GLN A 138 15.67 0.48 10.89
C GLN A 138 15.43 -0.47 9.72
N LYS A 139 16.03 -1.67 9.74
CA LYS A 139 15.75 -2.70 8.74
C LYS A 139 14.27 -3.09 8.74
N LEU A 140 13.67 -3.30 9.91
CA LEU A 140 12.27 -3.70 10.03
C LEU A 140 11.31 -2.59 9.57
N PHE A 141 11.60 -1.34 9.94
CA PHE A 141 10.86 -0.17 9.47
C PHE A 141 11.00 0.00 7.95
N SER A 142 12.20 -0.19 7.40
CA SER A 142 12.45 -0.10 5.96
C SER A 142 11.72 -1.18 5.18
N PHE A 143 11.68 -2.41 5.71
CA PHE A 143 10.87 -3.48 5.16
C PHE A 143 9.39 -3.09 5.09
N MET A 144 8.82 -2.60 6.20
CA MET A 144 7.44 -2.11 6.22
C MET A 144 7.20 -0.99 5.21
N ALA A 145 8.08 0.02 5.18
CA ALA A 145 7.96 1.16 4.27
C ALA A 145 8.13 0.78 2.78
N SER A 146 8.73 -0.38 2.49
CA SER A 146 8.86 -0.90 1.13
C SER A 146 7.59 -1.57 0.60
N ILE A 147 6.63 -1.89 1.48
CA ILE A 147 5.38 -2.54 1.09
C ILE A 147 4.40 -1.47 0.59
N PRO A 148 4.00 -1.50 -0.69
CA PRO A 148 3.04 -0.54 -1.22
C PRO A 148 1.65 -0.82 -0.62
N VAL A 149 1.11 0.15 0.11
CA VAL A 149 -0.20 0.06 0.77
C VAL A 149 -1.36 0.37 -0.20
N SER A 150 -1.05 0.91 -1.39
CA SER A 150 -2.06 1.27 -2.39
C SER A 150 -1.52 1.11 -3.80
N ASN A 151 -2.44 0.92 -4.74
CA ASN A 151 -2.14 0.91 -6.16
C ASN A 151 -1.93 2.31 -6.74
N ALA A 152 -2.07 3.39 -5.95
CA ALA A 152 -2.01 4.76 -6.46
C ALA A 152 -0.68 5.08 -7.18
N ALA A 153 0.44 4.53 -6.71
CA ALA A 153 1.73 4.66 -7.38
C ALA A 153 1.71 3.97 -8.75
N THR A 154 1.19 2.75 -8.81
CA THR A 154 1.05 1.97 -10.04
C THR A 154 0.06 2.60 -11.02
N GLU A 155 -1.08 3.11 -10.52
CA GLU A 155 -2.09 3.83 -11.30
C GLU A 155 -1.53 5.12 -11.90
N ARG A 156 -0.69 5.85 -11.16
CA ARG A 156 0.02 7.02 -11.69
C ARG A 156 0.93 6.64 -12.85
N VAL A 157 1.67 5.53 -12.72
CA VAL A 157 2.51 4.99 -13.80
C VAL A 157 1.65 4.59 -15.01
N PHE A 158 0.51 3.92 -14.80
CA PHE A 158 -0.39 3.55 -15.89
C PHE A 158 -1.06 4.75 -16.55
N SER A 159 -1.41 5.79 -15.79
CA SER A 159 -1.94 7.04 -16.35
C SER A 159 -0.91 7.71 -17.26
N GLN A 160 0.35 7.79 -16.82
CA GLN A 160 1.44 8.30 -17.66
C GLN A 160 1.67 7.41 -18.89
N ALA A 161 1.64 6.08 -18.73
CA ALA A 161 1.76 5.13 -19.83
C ALA A 161 0.66 5.35 -20.86
N ASN A 162 -0.60 5.52 -20.42
CA ASN A 162 -1.74 5.77 -21.28
C ASN A 162 -1.56 7.08 -22.05
N ILE A 163 -1.13 8.18 -21.41
CA ILE A 163 -0.87 9.46 -22.10
C ILE A 163 0.22 9.30 -23.18
N ILE A 164 1.29 8.56 -22.89
CA ILE A 164 2.38 8.33 -23.85
C ILE A 164 1.92 7.41 -24.99
N TRP A 165 1.02 6.47 -24.70
CA TRP A 165 0.54 5.45 -25.63
C TRP A 165 -0.66 5.91 -26.49
N SER A 166 -1.54 6.76 -25.96
CA SER A 166 -2.79 7.18 -26.60
C SER A 166 -2.59 8.44 -27.47
N GLU A 167 -2.51 8.21 -28.77
CA GLU A 167 -2.85 9.07 -29.92
C GLU A 167 -2.18 10.45 -30.13
N THR A 168 -1.60 11.13 -29.14
CA THR A 168 -0.93 12.43 -29.40
C THR A 168 0.55 12.30 -29.79
N ARG A 169 1.17 11.13 -29.61
CA ARG A 169 2.53 10.82 -30.09
C ARG A 169 2.54 9.49 -30.84
N ASN A 170 3.07 9.53 -32.07
CA ASN A 170 3.34 8.40 -32.96
C ASN A 170 3.73 7.14 -32.20
N ARG A 171 2.81 6.16 -32.07
CA ARG A 171 2.97 4.77 -31.59
C ARG A 171 4.42 4.41 -31.21
N LEU A 172 4.87 4.88 -30.05
CA LEU A 172 6.23 4.62 -29.61
C LEU A 172 6.37 3.13 -29.31
N THR A 173 7.51 2.55 -29.65
CA THR A 173 7.82 1.16 -29.26
C THR A 173 7.76 1.03 -27.74
N LEU A 174 7.40 -0.15 -27.23
CA LEU A 174 7.32 -0.42 -25.78
C LEU A 174 8.60 -0.02 -25.02
N GLU A 175 9.79 -0.17 -25.61
CA GLU A 175 11.06 0.22 -24.98
C GLU A 175 11.14 1.73 -24.72
N HIS A 176 10.81 2.55 -25.72
CA HIS A 176 10.75 4.01 -25.58
C HIS A 176 9.72 4.44 -24.53
N VAL A 177 8.56 3.79 -24.49
CA VAL A 177 7.51 4.07 -23.49
C VAL A 177 8.03 3.78 -22.09
N LYS A 178 8.69 2.63 -21.88
CA LYS A 178 9.31 2.27 -20.61
C LYS A 178 10.39 3.27 -20.19
N ALA A 179 11.28 3.64 -21.11
CA ALA A 179 12.35 4.60 -20.83
C ALA A 179 11.79 6.00 -20.47
N GLU A 180 10.76 6.46 -21.18
CA GLU A 180 10.13 7.75 -20.91
C GLU A 180 9.42 7.76 -19.55
N ILE A 181 8.67 6.70 -19.22
CA ILE A 181 8.06 6.54 -17.89
C ILE A 181 9.12 6.55 -16.79
N GLN A 182 10.24 5.82 -16.98
CA GLN A 182 11.33 5.80 -16.01
C GLN A 182 11.91 7.19 -15.79
N ILE A 183 12.13 7.97 -16.85
CA ILE A 183 12.63 9.35 -16.72
C ILE A 183 11.61 10.22 -15.97
N LYS A 184 10.34 10.21 -16.39
CA LYS A 184 9.26 11.01 -15.76
C LYS A 184 8.99 10.64 -14.31
N THR A 185 9.21 9.39 -13.92
CA THR A 185 8.97 8.92 -12.55
C THR A 185 10.15 9.24 -11.63
N ASN A 186 11.39 9.18 -12.13
CA ASN A 186 12.59 9.35 -11.30
C ASN A 186 13.13 10.79 -11.26
N PHE A 187 12.78 11.63 -12.24
CA PHE A 187 13.25 13.01 -12.31
C PHE A 187 12.08 13.99 -12.22
N ASN A 188 12.05 14.76 -11.12
CA ASN A 188 11.07 15.81 -10.90
C ASN A 188 11.59 17.16 -11.41
N MET A 189 11.84 17.27 -12.71
CA MET A 189 12.36 18.48 -13.35
C MET A 189 11.75 18.66 -14.74
N ALA A 190 11.71 19.90 -15.24
CA ALA A 190 11.22 20.16 -16.59
C ALA A 190 12.15 19.55 -17.65
N CYS A 191 11.65 19.27 -18.85
CA CYS A 191 12.45 18.66 -19.92
C CYS A 191 13.72 19.46 -20.26
N SER A 192 13.64 20.79 -20.25
CA SER A 192 14.78 21.68 -20.48
C SER A 192 15.82 21.58 -19.36
N GLU A 193 15.38 21.49 -18.12
CA GLU A 193 16.24 21.31 -16.95
C GLU A 193 16.89 19.93 -16.96
N PHE A 194 16.14 18.88 -17.30
CA PHE A 194 16.66 17.53 -17.46
C PHE A 194 17.72 17.45 -18.53
N TYR A 195 17.47 18.04 -19.70
CA TYR A 195 18.45 18.12 -20.78
C TYR A 195 19.76 18.76 -20.30
N ASN A 196 19.66 19.90 -19.63
CA ASN A 196 20.81 20.60 -19.07
C ASN A 196 21.53 19.78 -17.99
N TYR A 197 20.79 19.10 -17.12
CA TYR A 197 21.31 18.23 -16.07
C TYR A 197 22.10 17.06 -16.67
N VAL A 198 21.54 16.38 -17.66
CA VAL A 198 22.15 15.21 -18.31
C VAL A 198 23.42 15.59 -19.07
N ILE A 199 23.43 16.71 -19.81
CA ILE A 199 24.62 17.15 -20.54
C ILE A 199 25.77 17.52 -19.60
N LYS A 200 25.44 18.15 -18.46
CA LYS A 200 26.43 18.50 -17.44
C LYS A 200 26.93 17.28 -16.66
N ASN A 201 26.12 16.23 -16.53
CA ASN A 201 26.46 15.02 -15.80
C ASN A 201 27.00 13.91 -16.71
N LYS A 202 28.26 14.06 -17.14
CA LYS A 202 28.97 13.07 -17.99
C LYS A 202 29.04 11.67 -17.36
N ALA A 203 29.07 11.57 -16.03
CA ALA A 203 29.09 10.29 -15.32
C ALA A 203 27.76 9.53 -15.49
N MET A 204 26.63 10.23 -15.35
CA MET A 204 25.30 9.66 -15.62
C MET A 204 25.19 9.18 -17.08
N LEU A 205 25.66 9.97 -18.05
CA LEU A 205 25.66 9.58 -19.46
C LEU A 205 26.52 8.33 -19.74
N LYS A 206 27.68 8.22 -19.07
CA LYS A 206 28.54 7.04 -19.16
C LYS A 206 27.86 5.81 -18.55
N ALA A 207 27.23 5.98 -17.39
CA ALA A 207 26.51 4.90 -16.71
C ALA A 207 25.29 4.42 -17.51
N ALA A 208 24.49 5.34 -18.06
CA ALA A 208 23.32 5.01 -18.89
C ALA A 208 23.69 4.24 -20.17
N LYS A 209 24.90 4.46 -20.70
CA LYS A 209 25.45 3.72 -21.85
C LYS A 209 26.14 2.41 -21.46
N SER A 210 26.36 2.19 -20.18
CA SER A 210 27.03 1.00 -19.66
C SER A 210 26.00 -0.05 -19.22
N ASN A 211 26.43 -1.30 -19.09
CA ASN A 211 25.63 -2.34 -18.45
C ASN A 211 25.67 -2.26 -16.90
N GLU A 212 26.37 -1.27 -16.33
CA GLU A 212 26.45 -1.08 -14.87
C GLU A 212 25.24 -0.26 -14.39
N LYS A 213 24.20 -0.96 -13.94
CA LYS A 213 23.02 -0.31 -13.35
C LYS A 213 23.31 0.13 -11.90
N TYR A 214 22.97 1.38 -11.58
CA TYR A 214 22.82 1.95 -10.23
C TYR A 214 24.08 2.19 -9.34
N ASN A 215 25.30 1.88 -9.79
CA ASN A 215 26.51 2.11 -8.97
C ASN A 215 27.10 3.54 -9.00
N PHE A 216 26.62 4.39 -9.91
CA PHE A 216 27.19 5.73 -10.15
C PHE A 216 26.71 6.80 -9.18
N ASN A 217 25.60 6.55 -8.46
CA ASN A 217 25.00 7.51 -7.55
C ASN A 217 25.33 7.12 -6.10
N LYS A 218 26.60 7.25 -5.73
CA LYS A 218 27.00 7.21 -4.31
C LYS A 218 26.64 8.57 -3.71
N LYS A 219 25.69 8.57 -2.78
CA LYS A 219 25.37 9.74 -1.95
C LYS A 219 26.57 10.12 -1.09
#